data_AF-A0A2G1TKF3-F1
#
_entry.id   AF-A0A2G1TKF3-F1
#
_cell.length_a   1.000
_cell.length_b   1.000
_cell.length_c   1.000
_cell.angle_alpha   90.00
_cell.angle_beta   90.00
_cell.angle_gamma   90.00
#
_symmetry.space_group_name_H-M   'P 1'
#
loop_
_entity.id
_entity.type
_entity.pdbx_description
1 polymer ?
#
loop_
_entity_poly.entity_id
_entity_poly.type
_entity_poly.pdbx_seq_one_letter_code
_entity_poly.pdbx_strand_id
1 'polypeptide(L)'
;MLENIFKPLNYLAIKWEVKGAISKKKFDFFIPAILALITSVILLGIDIYAYNPLKEIEPNIFKNDFAVLLTGFLQTIPGFYIAALAAIATLTSEVMDRPMSGVAPTEKILETNPDREVEIPLSRRMFLSRLFSYLAFISLILYFFVLTFKYFYSLDIFSTSQFWYELGYVFCLFIICFFMFQLLLLTFLGLYYLGDRVHRN
;
A
#
# COMPACT_ATOMS: atom_id res chain seq x y z
N MET A 1 4.82 19.36 -15.28
CA MET A 1 5.90 18.36 -15.06
C MET A 1 5.84 17.75 -13.67
N LEU A 2 5.68 18.53 -12.59
CA LEU A 2 5.57 18.00 -11.22
C LEU A 2 4.38 17.02 -11.03
N GLU A 3 3.25 17.31 -11.68
CA GLU A 3 2.06 16.45 -11.66
C GLU A 3 2.32 15.03 -12.16
N ASN A 4 3.31 14.83 -13.05
CA ASN A 4 3.65 13.50 -13.55
C ASN A 4 4.29 12.61 -12.48
N ILE A 5 4.91 13.19 -11.44
CA ILE A 5 5.55 12.44 -10.35
C ILE A 5 4.48 11.68 -9.53
N PHE A 6 3.29 12.25 -9.41
CA PHE A 6 2.18 11.69 -8.63
C PHE A 6 1.20 10.86 -9.46
N LYS A 7 1.45 10.65 -10.75
CA LYS A 7 0.64 9.77 -11.60
C LYS A 7 0.48 8.33 -11.09
N PRO A 8 1.43 7.73 -10.34
CA PRO A 8 1.19 6.43 -9.70
C PRO A 8 -0.02 6.43 -8.76
N LEU A 9 -0.38 7.57 -8.15
CA LEU A 9 -1.55 7.69 -7.28
C LEU A 9 -2.89 7.63 -8.02
N ASN A 10 -2.90 7.72 -9.36
CA ASN A 10 -4.12 7.61 -10.17
C ASN A 10 -4.85 6.28 -9.96
N TYR A 11 -4.17 5.24 -9.48
CA TYR A 11 -4.83 4.01 -9.04
C TYR A 11 -5.98 4.29 -8.07
N LEU A 12 -5.83 5.22 -7.13
CA LEU A 12 -6.86 5.57 -6.15
C LEU A 12 -8.08 6.23 -6.79
N ALA A 13 -7.92 6.88 -7.94
CA ALA A 13 -9.00 7.53 -8.67
C ALA A 13 -9.88 6.54 -9.45
N ILE A 14 -9.37 5.34 -9.75
CA ILE A 14 -10.16 4.29 -10.40
C ILE A 14 -11.37 3.95 -9.53
N LYS A 15 -12.56 3.89 -10.11
CA LYS A 15 -13.76 3.40 -9.42
C LYS A 15 -14.07 2.01 -9.92
N TRP A 16 -14.39 1.07 -9.03
CA TRP A 16 -15.13 -0.12 -9.42
C TRP A 16 -16.37 -0.23 -8.53
N GLU A 17 -17.46 -0.72 -9.12
CA GLU A 17 -18.67 -1.09 -8.41
C GLU A 17 -18.93 -2.56 -8.68
N VAL A 18 -18.29 -3.44 -7.91
CA VAL A 18 -18.62 -4.86 -7.99
C VAL A 18 -20.05 -5.03 -7.47
N LYS A 19 -20.92 -5.74 -8.20
CA LYS A 19 -22.24 -6.20 -7.71
C LYS A 19 -22.02 -7.12 -6.50
N GLY A 20 -21.88 -6.53 -5.31
CA GLY A 20 -21.53 -7.20 -4.05
C GLY A 20 -21.39 -6.18 -2.91
N ALA A 21 -21.15 -6.66 -1.68
CA ALA A 21 -21.19 -5.83 -0.47
C ALA A 21 -19.99 -4.87 -0.27
N ILE A 22 -18.87 -5.10 -0.99
CA ILE A 22 -17.60 -4.41 -0.75
C ILE A 22 -17.27 -3.47 -1.93
N SER A 23 -17.47 -2.18 -1.72
CA SER A 23 -17.01 -1.12 -2.62
C SER A 23 -15.48 -1.01 -2.62
N LYS A 24 -14.89 -0.49 -3.71
CA LYS A 24 -13.43 -0.26 -3.80
C LYS A 24 -12.84 0.48 -2.60
N LYS A 25 -13.47 1.60 -2.21
CA LYS A 25 -12.99 2.41 -1.07
C LYS A 25 -12.92 1.60 0.23
N LYS A 26 -13.88 0.67 0.41
CA LYS A 26 -13.85 -0.24 1.57
C LYS A 26 -12.67 -1.23 1.47
N PHE A 27 -12.42 -1.76 0.28
CA PHE A 27 -11.29 -2.68 0.08
C PHE A 27 -9.94 -1.99 0.26
N ASP A 28 -9.75 -0.82 -0.36
CA ASP A 28 -8.45 -0.13 -0.38
C ASP A 28 -8.10 0.60 0.92
N PHE A 29 -9.12 1.06 1.67
CA PHE A 29 -8.91 1.87 2.87
C PHE A 29 -9.50 1.24 4.12
N PHE A 30 -10.76 0.82 4.09
CA PHE A 30 -11.45 0.37 5.31
C PHE A 30 -10.88 -0.95 5.85
N ILE A 31 -10.63 -1.94 4.98
CA ILE A 31 -10.06 -3.22 5.39
C ILE A 31 -8.62 -3.02 5.93
N PRO A 32 -7.69 -2.36 5.22
CA PRO A 32 -6.36 -2.06 5.76
C PRO A 32 -6.40 -1.26 7.05
N ALA A 33 -7.30 -0.29 7.19
CA ALA A 33 -7.41 0.54 8.40
C ALA A 33 -7.84 -0.27 9.62
N ILE A 34 -8.82 -1.18 9.47
CA ILE A 34 -9.24 -2.06 10.58
C ILE A 34 -8.11 -3.00 10.98
N LEU A 35 -7.48 -3.66 10.00
CA LEU A 35 -6.38 -4.58 10.27
C LEU A 35 -5.21 -3.84 10.93
N ALA A 36 -4.86 -2.66 10.42
CA ALA A 36 -3.83 -1.81 11.00
C ALA A 36 -4.16 -1.42 12.44
N LEU A 37 -5.36 -0.91 12.70
CA LEU A 37 -5.79 -0.52 14.04
C LEU A 37 -5.66 -1.68 15.04
N ILE A 38 -6.17 -2.86 14.67
CA ILE A 38 -6.10 -4.05 15.51
C ILE A 38 -4.63 -4.41 15.79
N THR A 39 -3.78 -4.47 14.75
CA THR A 39 -2.37 -4.81 14.94
C THR A 39 -1.61 -3.77 15.76
N SER A 40 -1.83 -2.48 15.54
CA SER A 40 -1.14 -1.42 16.28
C SER A 40 -1.53 -1.41 17.76
N VAL A 41 -2.80 -1.66 18.09
CA VAL A 41 -3.26 -1.79 19.49
C VAL A 41 -2.64 -3.01 20.15
N ILE A 42 -2.58 -4.16 19.47
CA ILE A 42 -1.94 -5.38 19.99
C ILE A 42 -0.46 -5.13 20.26
N LEU A 43 0.25 -4.52 19.29
CA LEU A 43 1.69 -4.24 19.41
C LEU A 43 1.99 -3.20 20.49
N LEU A 44 1.13 -2.20 20.68
CA LEU A 44 1.23 -1.29 21.82
C LEU A 44 1.04 -2.03 23.15
N GLY A 45 0.05 -2.92 23.24
CA GLY A 45 -0.15 -3.74 24.42
C GLY A 45 1.11 -4.55 24.75
N ILE A 46 1.72 -5.18 23.73
CA ILE A 46 2.99 -5.91 23.91
C ILE A 46 4.10 -4.96 24.39
N ASP A 47 4.23 -3.77 23.79
CA ASP A 47 5.23 -2.78 24.22
C ASP A 47 5.06 -2.41 25.71
N ILE A 48 3.84 -2.08 26.15
CA ILE A 48 3.54 -1.69 27.53
C ILE A 48 3.73 -2.85 28.52
N TYR A 49 3.24 -4.05 28.20
CA TYR A 49 3.27 -5.20 29.12
C TYR A 49 4.62 -5.92 29.16
N ALA A 50 5.33 -5.97 28.03
CA ALA A 50 6.61 -6.68 27.92
C ALA A 50 7.80 -5.77 28.24
N TYR A 51 7.62 -4.43 28.26
CA TYR A 51 8.66 -3.52 28.70
C TYR A 51 9.03 -3.80 30.15
N ASN A 52 10.23 -4.37 30.32
CA ASN A 52 10.80 -4.62 31.63
C ASN A 52 12.25 -4.13 31.57
N PRO A 53 12.61 -3.05 32.30
CA PRO A 53 13.95 -2.48 32.25
C PRO A 53 15.04 -3.45 32.77
N LEU A 54 14.65 -4.58 33.36
CA LEU A 54 15.56 -5.65 33.82
C LEU A 54 15.73 -6.80 32.81
N LYS A 55 14.99 -6.79 31.68
CA LYS A 55 15.13 -7.78 30.60
C LYS A 55 15.66 -7.08 29.34
N GLU A 56 16.61 -7.71 28.65
CA GLU A 56 17.18 -7.28 27.36
C GLU A 56 16.17 -7.32 26.18
N ILE A 57 14.87 -7.36 26.46
CA ILE A 57 13.84 -7.43 25.41
C ILE A 57 13.40 -6.00 25.11
N GLU A 58 13.71 -5.52 23.91
CA GLU A 58 13.16 -4.29 23.36
C GLU A 58 11.95 -4.63 22.48
N PRO A 59 10.70 -4.53 23.00
CA PRO A 59 9.49 -4.84 22.25
C PRO A 59 9.16 -3.77 21.18
N ASN A 60 9.77 -2.59 21.27
CA ASN A 60 9.52 -1.51 20.34
C ASN A 60 10.05 -1.86 18.94
N ILE A 61 9.13 -1.94 17.98
CA ILE A 61 9.43 -2.35 16.60
C ILE A 61 10.49 -1.46 15.94
N PHE A 62 10.53 -0.17 16.27
CA PHE A 62 11.45 0.78 15.66
C PHE A 62 12.85 0.72 16.25
N LYS A 63 13.01 0.19 17.46
CA LYS A 63 14.32 -0.01 18.10
C LYS A 63 14.90 -1.39 17.80
N ASN A 64 14.03 -2.39 17.68
CA ASN A 64 14.39 -3.77 17.39
C ASN A 64 14.86 -3.99 15.93
N ASP A 65 15.52 -5.12 15.67
CA ASP A 65 15.91 -5.63 14.35
C ASP A 65 14.72 -5.83 13.39
N PHE A 66 13.49 -5.92 13.90
CA PHE A 66 12.30 -6.02 13.04
C PHE A 66 12.20 -4.87 12.04
N ALA A 67 12.54 -3.63 12.43
CA ALA A 67 12.57 -2.51 11.50
C ALA A 67 13.60 -2.71 10.38
N VAL A 68 14.74 -3.35 10.67
CA VAL A 68 15.75 -3.69 9.64
C VAL A 68 15.18 -4.68 8.64
N LEU A 69 14.56 -5.76 9.12
CA LEU A 69 13.93 -6.77 8.27
C LEU A 69 12.84 -6.15 7.39
N LEU A 70 12.01 -5.27 7.96
CA LEU A 70 10.95 -4.57 7.24
C LEU A 70 11.53 -3.65 6.15
N THR A 71 12.57 -2.88 6.46
CA THR A 71 13.24 -2.04 5.45
C THR A 71 13.90 -2.86 4.34
N GLY A 72 14.49 -4.02 4.65
CA GLY A 72 15.07 -4.92 3.66
C GLY A 72 14.01 -5.46 2.68
N PHE A 73 12.86 -5.89 3.21
CA PHE A 73 11.72 -6.29 2.39
C PHE A 73 11.23 -5.14 1.49
N LEU A 74 10.99 -3.97 2.07
CA LEU A 74 10.52 -2.78 1.36
C LEU A 74 11.48 -2.25 0.29
N GLN A 75 12.78 -2.46 0.47
CA GLN A 75 13.80 -2.07 -0.50
C GLN A 75 13.75 -2.95 -1.77
N THR A 76 13.40 -4.23 -1.64
CA THR A 76 13.43 -5.19 -2.77
C THR A 76 12.14 -5.18 -3.60
N ILE A 77 11.01 -4.93 -2.95
CA ILE A 77 9.68 -5.00 -3.57
C ILE A 77 9.41 -4.02 -4.73
N PRO A 78 9.87 -2.75 -4.70
CA PRO A 78 9.67 -1.85 -5.83
C PRO A 78 10.20 -2.45 -7.14
N GLY A 79 11.35 -3.15 -7.09
CA GLY A 79 11.92 -3.85 -8.24
C GLY A 79 11.00 -4.95 -8.79
N PHE A 80 10.38 -5.72 -7.90
CA PHE A 80 9.38 -6.74 -8.29
C PHE A 80 8.18 -6.12 -9.01
N TYR A 81 7.63 -5.02 -8.50
CA TYR A 81 6.48 -4.36 -9.12
C TYR A 81 6.84 -3.70 -10.45
N ILE A 82 8.03 -3.13 -10.59
CA ILE A 82 8.51 -2.57 -11.86
C ILE A 82 8.72 -3.69 -12.88
N ALA A 83 9.24 -4.85 -12.48
CA ALA A 83 9.37 -6.01 -13.35
C ALA A 83 7.99 -6.52 -13.82
N ALA A 84 7.01 -6.61 -12.91
CA ALA A 84 5.64 -6.96 -13.27
C ALA A 84 5.03 -5.95 -14.26
N LEU A 85 5.28 -4.65 -14.06
CA LEU A 85 4.84 -3.59 -14.96
C LEU A 85 5.45 -3.75 -16.37
N ALA A 86 6.75 -4.03 -16.45
CA ALA A 86 7.43 -4.29 -17.72
C ALA A 86 6.86 -5.52 -18.43
N ALA A 87 6.59 -6.61 -17.69
CA ALA A 87 5.94 -7.80 -18.24
C ALA A 87 4.53 -7.49 -18.78
N ILE A 88 3.71 -6.75 -18.03
CA ILE A 88 2.38 -6.34 -18.48
C ILE A 88 2.45 -5.44 -19.72
N ALA A 89 3.47 -4.59 -19.83
CA ALA A 89 3.66 -3.73 -20.99
C ALA A 89 4.03 -4.51 -22.26
N THR A 90 4.79 -5.61 -22.13
CA THR A 90 5.26 -6.41 -23.27
C THR A 90 4.37 -7.61 -23.61
N LEU A 91 3.51 -8.06 -22.68
CA LEU A 91 2.57 -9.16 -22.92
C LEU A 91 1.63 -8.84 -24.09
N THR A 92 1.78 -9.56 -25.20
CA THR A 92 0.89 -9.48 -26.37
C THR A 92 -0.27 -10.45 -26.20
N SER A 93 -1.25 -10.09 -25.36
CA SER A 93 -2.47 -10.89 -25.15
C SER A 93 -3.70 -10.03 -25.35
N GLU A 94 -4.54 -10.38 -26.34
CA GLU A 94 -5.83 -9.71 -26.57
C GLU A 94 -6.77 -9.81 -25.36
N VAL A 95 -6.56 -10.79 -24.49
CA VAL A 95 -7.34 -10.98 -23.24
C VAL A 95 -7.07 -9.87 -22.22
N MET A 96 -5.88 -9.25 -22.28
CA MET A 96 -5.48 -8.16 -21.39
C MET A 96 -6.03 -6.79 -21.82
N ASP A 97 -6.30 -6.65 -23.11
CA ASP A 97 -6.84 -5.42 -23.69
C ASP A 97 -8.37 -5.37 -23.64
N ARG A 98 -9.01 -6.49 -23.27
CA ARG A 98 -10.44 -6.55 -22.99
C ARG A 98 -10.81 -5.76 -21.73
N PRO A 99 -12.01 -5.15 -21.70
CA PRO A 99 -12.55 -4.60 -20.46
C PRO A 99 -12.65 -5.69 -19.40
N MET A 100 -12.48 -5.31 -18.13
CA MET A 100 -12.65 -6.25 -17.03
C MET A 100 -14.07 -6.84 -17.02
N SER A 101 -14.18 -8.15 -16.77
CA SER A 101 -15.46 -8.87 -16.67
C SER A 101 -16.26 -8.35 -15.47
N GLY A 102 -17.55 -8.08 -15.66
CA GLY A 102 -18.42 -7.47 -14.64
C GLY A 102 -18.71 -5.99 -14.92
N VAL A 103 -18.88 -5.18 -13.86
CA VAL A 103 -18.91 -3.71 -14.00
C VAL A 103 -17.46 -3.26 -14.13
N ALA A 104 -17.05 -2.90 -15.35
CA ALA A 104 -15.69 -2.49 -15.65
C ALA A 104 -15.30 -1.29 -14.77
N PRO A 105 -14.10 -1.28 -14.17
CA PRO A 105 -13.63 -0.11 -13.44
C PRO A 105 -13.59 1.09 -14.38
N THR A 106 -14.04 2.25 -13.93
CA THR A 106 -13.98 3.49 -14.70
C THR A 106 -12.89 4.41 -14.15
N GLU A 107 -12.15 5.05 -15.04
CA GLU A 107 -11.29 6.19 -14.72
C GLU A 107 -11.95 7.45 -15.30
N LYS A 108 -12.00 8.53 -14.51
CA LYS A 108 -12.39 9.85 -15.03
C LYS A 108 -11.19 10.41 -15.78
N ILE A 109 -11.36 10.62 -17.08
CA ILE A 109 -10.37 11.34 -17.89
C ILE A 109 -10.98 12.70 -18.23
N LEU A 110 -10.20 13.76 -17.99
CA LEU A 110 -10.51 15.09 -18.50
C LEU A 110 -10.12 15.09 -19.98
N GLU A 111 -11.10 15.13 -20.87
CA GLU A 111 -10.82 15.38 -22.29
C GLU A 111 -10.30 16.82 -22.44
N THR A 112 -9.19 17.00 -23.15
CA THR A 112 -8.54 18.29 -23.37
C THR A 112 -9.43 19.29 -24.15
N ASN A 113 -10.58 18.85 -24.69
CA ASN A 113 -11.48 19.67 -25.50
C ASN A 113 -12.85 18.97 -25.67
N PRO A 114 -13.99 19.43 -25.12
CA PRO A 114 -14.24 20.47 -24.12
C PRO A 114 -14.11 19.91 -22.70
N ASP A 115 -14.18 20.74 -21.64
CA ASP A 115 -14.16 20.33 -20.21
C ASP A 115 -15.32 19.39 -19.83
N ARG A 116 -15.31 18.17 -20.35
CA ARG A 116 -16.24 17.09 -20.05
C ARG A 116 -15.44 15.98 -19.38
N GLU A 117 -15.85 15.64 -18.17
CA GLU A 117 -15.40 14.42 -17.51
C GLU A 117 -16.05 13.23 -18.20
N VAL A 118 -15.24 12.41 -18.88
CA VAL A 118 -15.71 11.15 -19.48
C VAL A 118 -15.18 10.00 -18.64
N GLU A 119 -16.09 9.12 -18.20
CA GLU A 119 -15.73 7.87 -17.51
C GLU A 119 -15.41 6.80 -18.57
N ILE A 120 -14.14 6.42 -18.71
CA ILE A 120 -13.71 5.41 -19.68
C ILE A 120 -13.54 4.07 -18.96
N PRO A 121 -14.10 2.96 -19.50
CA PRO A 121 -13.89 1.63 -18.94
C PRO A 121 -12.41 1.22 -19.09
N LEU A 122 -11.82 0.76 -17.99
CA LEU A 122 -10.45 0.32 -17.93
C LEU A 122 -10.30 -1.10 -18.49
N SER A 123 -9.31 -1.28 -19.37
CA SER A 123 -8.81 -2.61 -19.72
C SER A 123 -8.07 -3.24 -18.52
N ARG A 124 -7.96 -4.57 -18.52
CA ARG A 124 -7.20 -5.30 -17.49
C ARG A 124 -5.75 -4.82 -17.43
N ARG A 125 -5.13 -4.58 -18.60
CA ARG A 125 -3.77 -4.05 -18.72
C ARG A 125 -3.64 -2.68 -18.05
N MET A 126 -4.55 -1.75 -18.33
CA MET A 126 -4.48 -0.41 -17.77
C MET A 126 -4.68 -0.42 -16.26
N PHE A 127 -5.64 -1.21 -15.76
CA PHE A 127 -5.83 -1.40 -14.32
C PHE A 127 -4.58 -1.96 -13.64
N LEU A 128 -4.02 -3.06 -14.15
CA LEU A 128 -2.85 -3.70 -13.55
C LEU A 128 -1.62 -2.80 -13.61
N SER A 129 -1.44 -2.06 -14.70
CA SER A 129 -0.37 -1.07 -14.84
C SER A 129 -0.47 0.02 -13.77
N ARG A 130 -1.66 0.57 -13.55
CA ARG A 130 -1.91 1.55 -12.48
C ARG A 130 -1.70 0.95 -11.09
N LEU A 131 -2.17 -0.27 -10.86
CA LEU A 131 -2.03 -1.00 -9.60
C LEU A 131 -0.55 -1.22 -9.23
N PHE A 132 0.24 -1.78 -10.14
CA PHE A 132 1.66 -2.04 -9.87
C PHE A 132 2.50 -0.76 -9.79
N SER A 133 2.15 0.27 -10.56
CA SER A 133 2.77 1.60 -10.42
C SER A 133 2.51 2.20 -9.04
N TYR A 134 1.27 2.13 -8.55
CA TYR A 134 0.91 2.57 -7.20
C TYR A 134 1.65 1.80 -6.11
N LEU A 135 1.67 0.47 -6.21
CA LEU A 135 2.36 -0.42 -5.29
C LEU A 135 3.86 -0.12 -5.20
N ALA A 136 4.53 0.12 -6.35
CA ALA A 136 5.94 0.51 -6.40
C ALA A 136 6.20 1.88 -5.75
N PHE A 137 5.30 2.83 -5.96
CA PHE A 137 5.40 4.16 -5.36
C PHE A 137 5.24 4.11 -3.84
N ILE A 138 4.23 3.39 -3.34
CA ILE A 138 3.98 3.28 -1.90
C ILE A 138 5.08 2.50 -1.18
N SER A 139 5.58 1.41 -1.75
CA SER A 139 6.65 0.64 -1.10
C SER A 139 7.92 1.47 -0.91
N LEU A 140 8.28 2.31 -1.88
CA LEU A 140 9.41 3.23 -1.78
C LEU A 140 9.18 4.33 -0.75
N ILE A 141 8.00 4.95 -0.71
CA ILE A 141 7.67 5.94 0.32
C ILE A 141 7.70 5.32 1.71
N LEU A 142 7.13 4.13 1.85
CA LEU A 142 7.05 3.41 3.11
C LEU A 142 8.43 3.02 3.63
N TYR A 143 9.36 2.64 2.74
CA TYR A 143 10.76 2.42 3.08
C TYR A 143 11.37 3.63 3.81
N PHE A 144 11.21 4.84 3.23
CA PHE A 144 11.73 6.06 3.84
C PHE A 144 11.03 6.41 5.15
N PHE A 145 9.72 6.15 5.28
CA PHE A 145 9.02 6.36 6.55
C PHE A 145 9.53 5.44 7.66
N VAL A 146 9.70 4.14 7.38
CA VAL A 146 10.23 3.18 8.38
C VAL A 146 11.64 3.58 8.80
N LEU A 147 12.51 3.94 7.85
CA LEU A 147 13.88 4.39 8.15
C LEU A 147 13.89 5.66 9.01
N THR A 148 13.02 6.61 8.67
CA THR A 148 12.87 7.88 9.41
C THR A 148 12.40 7.64 10.83
N PHE A 149 11.35 6.83 11.03
CA PHE A 149 10.86 6.51 12.36
C PHE A 149 11.90 5.74 13.18
N LYS A 150 12.56 4.72 12.60
CA LYS A 150 13.68 4.02 13.25
C LYS A 150 14.75 5.01 13.73
N TYR A 151 15.17 5.94 12.87
CA TYR A 151 16.16 6.94 13.22
C TYR A 151 15.68 7.82 14.39
N PHE A 152 14.47 8.35 14.33
CA PHE A 152 13.92 9.19 15.41
C PHE A 152 13.80 8.44 16.75
N TYR A 153 13.34 7.19 16.74
CA TYR A 153 13.23 6.39 17.97
C TYR A 153 14.60 5.96 18.50
N SER A 154 15.62 5.81 17.64
CA SER A 154 16.98 5.47 18.07
C SER A 154 17.73 6.61 18.75
N LEU A 155 17.31 7.87 18.53
CA LEU A 155 18.05 9.02 19.04
C LEU A 155 17.86 9.25 20.53
N ASP A 156 16.76 8.78 21.14
CA ASP A 156 16.40 9.03 22.56
C ASP A 156 16.48 10.51 23.01
N ILE A 157 16.51 11.47 22.07
CA ILE A 157 16.69 12.92 22.34
C ILE A 157 15.41 13.55 22.92
N PHE A 158 14.24 12.97 22.64
CA PHE A 158 12.97 13.50 23.14
C PHE A 158 12.77 13.13 24.60
N SER A 159 13.13 14.03 25.52
CA SER A 159 12.68 14.01 26.93
C SER A 159 11.19 14.38 27.00
N THR A 160 10.38 13.48 26.46
CA THR A 160 8.93 13.61 26.33
C THR A 160 8.27 12.72 27.39
N SER A 161 7.09 13.11 27.88
CA SER A 161 6.37 12.25 28.83
C SER A 161 6.03 10.90 28.19
N GLN A 162 5.99 9.84 28.99
CA GLN A 162 5.72 8.48 28.52
C GLN A 162 4.42 8.38 27.72
N PHE A 163 3.38 9.12 28.11
CA PHE A 163 2.11 9.19 27.38
C PHE A 163 2.28 9.70 25.94
N TRP A 164 3.04 10.77 25.73
CA TRP A 164 3.27 11.34 24.40
C TRP A 164 4.16 10.44 23.54
N TYR A 165 5.10 9.73 24.17
CA TYR A 165 5.92 8.71 23.49
C TYR A 165 5.05 7.55 22.97
N GLU A 166 4.21 6.96 23.83
CA GLU A 166 3.31 5.86 23.47
C GLU A 166 2.28 6.29 22.41
N LEU A 167 1.74 7.50 22.52
CA LEU A 167 0.82 8.05 21.53
C LEU A 167 1.48 8.23 20.16
N GLY A 168 2.69 8.78 20.13
CA GLY A 168 3.49 8.88 18.90
C GLY A 168 3.82 7.51 18.31
N TYR A 169 4.11 6.53 19.17
CA TYR A 169 4.43 5.17 18.75
C TYR A 169 3.23 4.49 18.09
N VAL A 170 2.05 4.56 18.71
CA VAL A 170 0.82 4.01 18.11
C VAL A 170 0.48 4.67 16.79
N PHE A 171 0.69 5.99 16.69
CA PHE A 171 0.41 6.72 15.47
C PHE A 171 1.35 6.29 14.32
N CYS A 172 2.65 6.20 14.59
CA CYS A 172 3.63 5.70 13.63
C CYS A 172 3.35 4.25 13.22
N LEU A 173 3.03 3.37 14.19
CA LEU A 173 2.66 1.99 13.93
C LEU A 173 1.43 1.89 13.05
N PHE A 174 0.38 2.66 13.35
CA PHE A 174 -0.85 2.65 12.58
C PHE A 174 -0.59 3.02 11.12
N ILE A 175 0.19 4.06 10.86
CA ILE A 175 0.54 4.48 9.50
C ILE A 175 1.28 3.36 8.75
N ILE A 176 2.29 2.74 9.38
CA ILE A 176 3.06 1.68 8.72
C ILE A 176 2.21 0.44 8.48
N CYS A 177 1.49 -0.02 9.49
CA CYS A 177 0.61 -1.18 9.38
C CYS A 177 -0.47 -0.96 8.32
N PHE A 178 -1.04 0.25 8.22
CA PHE A 178 -2.02 0.61 7.20
C PHE A 178 -1.48 0.41 5.80
N PHE A 179 -0.34 1.03 5.48
CA PHE A 179 0.25 0.90 4.14
C PHE A 179 0.80 -0.51 3.88
N MET A 180 1.27 -1.22 4.90
CA MET A 180 1.66 -2.63 4.81
C MET A 180 0.49 -3.53 4.40
N PHE A 181 -0.64 -3.45 5.10
CA PHE A 181 -1.82 -4.25 4.75
C PHE A 181 -2.38 -3.86 3.39
N GLN A 182 -2.37 -2.57 3.06
CA GLN A 182 -2.77 -2.11 1.74
C GLN A 182 -1.87 -2.70 0.65
N LEU A 183 -0.54 -2.66 0.83
CA LEU A 183 0.43 -3.24 -0.09
C LEU A 183 0.21 -4.75 -0.25
N LEU A 184 -0.01 -5.48 0.84
CA LEU A 184 -0.28 -6.92 0.83
C LEU A 184 -1.55 -7.27 0.04
N LEU A 185 -2.69 -6.66 0.39
CA LEU A 185 -3.99 -6.96 -0.21
C LEU A 185 -4.01 -6.62 -1.71
N LEU A 186 -3.44 -5.47 -2.08
CA LEU A 186 -3.34 -5.05 -3.47
C LEU A 186 -2.36 -5.92 -4.27
N THR A 187 -1.30 -6.43 -3.63
CA THR A 187 -0.42 -7.41 -4.27
C THR A 187 -1.17 -8.71 -4.55
N PHE A 188 -1.91 -9.24 -3.59
CA PHE A 188 -2.72 -10.46 -3.80
C PHE A 188 -3.77 -10.27 -4.90
N LEU A 189 -4.40 -9.11 -4.96
CA LEU A 189 -5.30 -8.75 -6.05
C LEU A 189 -4.56 -8.75 -7.40
N GLY A 190 -3.39 -8.12 -7.48
CA GLY A 190 -2.57 -8.09 -8.69
C GLY A 190 -2.14 -9.49 -9.14
N LEU A 191 -1.75 -10.35 -8.19
CA LEU A 191 -1.39 -11.75 -8.43
C LEU A 191 -2.59 -12.57 -8.90
N TYR A 192 -3.79 -12.34 -8.35
CA TYR A 192 -5.01 -13.00 -8.85
C TYR A 192 -5.26 -12.68 -10.32
N TYR A 193 -5.15 -11.40 -10.70
CA TYR A 193 -5.34 -11.01 -12.09
C TYR A 193 -4.23 -11.53 -13.02
N LEU A 194 -2.96 -11.54 -12.58
CA LEU A 194 -1.85 -12.05 -13.37
C LEU A 194 -1.84 -13.59 -13.49
N GLY A 195 -2.11 -14.30 -12.40
CA GLY A 195 -2.04 -15.76 -12.36
C GLY A 195 -3.24 -16.43 -13.02
N ASP A 196 -4.45 -16.00 -12.67
CA ASP A 196 -5.69 -16.66 -13.11
C ASP A 196 -6.31 -15.97 -14.33
N ARG A 197 -6.52 -14.65 -14.28
CA ARG A 197 -7.28 -13.91 -15.31
C ARG A 197 -6.50 -13.60 -16.59
N VAL A 198 -5.18 -13.69 -16.59
CA VAL A 198 -4.39 -13.64 -17.83
C VAL A 198 -4.67 -14.86 -18.71
N HIS A 199 -4.93 -16.02 -18.09
CA HIS A 199 -5.12 -17.29 -18.77
C HIS A 199 -6.60 -17.65 -18.99
N ARG A 200 -7.51 -17.10 -18.17
CA ARG A 200 -8.94 -17.41 -18.20
C ARG A 200 -9.79 -16.14 -18.29
N ASN A 201 -10.78 -16.13 -19.18
CA ASN A 201 -11.70 -14.99 -19.36
C ASN A 201 -12.60 -14.74 -18.14
#